data_AF-A0A6C0CHH0-F1
#
_entry.id   AF-A0A6C0CHH0-F1
#
_cell.length_a   1.000
_cell.length_b   1.000
_cell.length_c   1.000
_cell.angle_alpha   90.00
_cell.angle_beta   90.00
_cell.angle_gamma   90.00
#
_symmetry.space_group_name_H-M   'P 1'
#
loop_
_entity.id
_entity.type
_entity.pdbx_description
1 polymer ?
#
loop_
_entity_poly.entity_id
_entity_poly.type
_entity_poly.pdbx_seq_one_letter_code
_entity_poly.pdbx_strand_id
1 'polypeptide(L)'
;MADGRSFTNYNPKCAFNSFINDKLNDNNMIRSSYEMRIYLQQNYDEIVRLDREAAIRNISPCAPCAIGNLINDKNPQLANKYQVKNDGVNCYKSLVNDQGIGTSTFF
;
A
#
# COMPACT_ATOMS: atom_id res chain seq x y z
N MET A 1 -5.68 12.63 -6.04
CA MET A 1 -4.51 13.14 -5.29
C MET A 1 -3.49 13.73 -6.26
N ALA A 2 -2.59 14.61 -5.82
CA ALA A 2 -1.69 15.39 -6.68
C ALA A 2 -0.65 14.55 -7.45
N ASP A 3 -0.36 13.29 -7.05
CA ASP A 3 0.54 12.38 -7.78
C ASP A 3 -0.19 11.34 -8.66
N GLY A 4 -1.52 11.42 -8.75
CA GLY A 4 -2.35 10.51 -9.56
C GLY A 4 -2.49 9.09 -9.02
N ARG A 5 -1.79 8.69 -7.95
CA ARG A 5 -1.90 7.34 -7.39
C ARG A 5 -3.19 7.19 -6.60
N SER A 6 -3.88 6.09 -6.89
CA SER A 6 -5.15 5.78 -6.24
C SER A 6 -4.97 5.25 -4.81
N PHE A 7 -3.84 4.62 -4.44
CA PHE A 7 -3.75 3.76 -3.25
C PHE A 7 -2.56 4.03 -2.30
N THR A 8 -1.92 5.20 -2.35
CA THR A 8 -0.80 5.51 -1.44
C THR A 8 -1.28 6.14 -0.14
N ASN A 9 -0.95 5.51 0.99
CA ASN A 9 -1.27 6.01 2.33
C ASN A 9 -0.19 7.02 2.78
N TYR A 10 -0.54 8.31 2.85
CA TYR A 10 0.36 9.39 3.28
C TYR A 10 0.28 9.70 4.78
N ASN A 11 -0.37 8.84 5.58
CA ASN A 11 -0.44 9.08 7.02
C ASN A 11 0.96 9.13 7.63
N PRO A 12 1.19 10.03 8.61
CA PRO A 12 2.48 10.12 9.27
C PRO A 12 2.77 8.81 10.01
N LYS A 13 4.05 8.42 10.04
CA LYS A 13 4.50 7.16 10.66
C LYS A 13 4.01 7.00 12.10
N CYS A 14 3.91 8.09 12.86
CA CYS A 14 3.40 8.07 14.23
C CYS A 14 1.93 7.64 14.32
N ALA A 15 1.07 8.13 13.42
CA ALA A 15 -0.34 7.77 13.39
C ALA A 15 -0.53 6.29 13.02
N PHE A 16 0.22 5.81 12.02
CA PHE A 16 0.19 4.40 11.65
C PHE A 16 0.71 3.49 12.77
N ASN A 17 1.80 3.88 13.44
CA ASN A 17 2.32 3.12 14.58
C ASN A 17 1.35 3.08 15.76
N SER A 18 0.61 4.16 16.04
CA SER A 18 -0.45 4.15 17.06
C SER A 18 -1.54 3.16 16.69
N PHE A 19 -2.02 3.21 15.44
CA PHE A 19 -3.03 2.28 14.94
C PHE A 19 -2.61 0.80 15.10
N ILE A 20 -1.36 0.46 14.73
CA ILE A 20 -0.87 -0.92 14.90
C ILE A 20 -0.74 -1.29 16.39
N ASN A 21 -0.30 -0.36 17.25
CA ASN A 21 -0.26 -0.61 18.69
C ASN A 21 -1.65 -0.91 19.27
N ASP A 22 -2.66 -0.17 18.84
CA ASP A 22 -4.04 -0.39 19.26
C ASP A 22 -4.53 -1.77 18.79
N LYS A 23 -4.22 -2.17 17.55
CA LYS A 23 -4.54 -3.51 17.03
C LYS A 23 -3.82 -4.64 17.76
N LEU A 24 -2.55 -4.46 18.13
CA LEU A 24 -1.84 -5.43 18.95
C LEU A 24 -2.48 -5.54 20.34
N ASN A 25 -2.89 -4.41 20.91
CA ASN A 25 -3.58 -4.38 22.20
C ASN A 25 -4.93 -5.10 22.16
N ASP A 26 -5.73 -4.88 21.11
CA ASP A 26 -7.02 -5.56 20.90
C ASP A 26 -6.86 -7.07 20.77
N ASN A 27 -5.74 -7.53 20.19
CA ASN A 27 -5.38 -8.94 20.05
C ASN A 27 -4.60 -9.49 21.26
N ASN A 28 -4.49 -8.71 22.35
CA ASN A 28 -3.76 -9.09 23.57
C ASN A 28 -2.30 -9.49 23.32
N MET A 29 -1.68 -8.90 22.29
CA MET A 29 -0.29 -9.11 21.90
C MET A 29 0.63 -8.09 22.57
N ILE A 30 1.89 -8.48 22.80
CA ILE A 30 2.90 -7.60 23.39
C ILE A 30 3.23 -6.47 22.40
N ARG A 31 3.27 -5.23 22.89
CA ARG A 31 3.64 -4.05 22.10
C ARG A 31 5.16 -4.00 21.88
N SER A 32 5.64 -4.82 20.96
CA SER A 32 7.05 -4.89 20.56
C SER A 32 7.18 -4.65 19.06
N SER A 33 8.30 -4.08 18.64
CA SER A 33 8.61 -3.88 17.22
C SER A 33 8.67 -5.20 16.45
N TYR A 34 9.02 -6.30 17.12
CA TYR A 34 8.98 -7.64 16.55
C TYR A 34 7.53 -8.08 16.27
N GLU A 35 6.65 -7.99 17.27
CA GLU A 35 5.23 -8.36 17.15
C GLU A 35 4.50 -7.49 16.12
N MET A 36 4.82 -6.20 16.06
CA MET A 36 4.34 -5.31 14.99
C MET A 36 4.71 -5.82 13.60
N ARG A 37 5.96 -6.27 13.41
CA ARG A 37 6.43 -6.77 12.13
C ARG A 37 5.73 -8.07 11.75
N ILE A 38 5.59 -9.01 12.70
CA ILE A 38 4.89 -10.28 12.48
C ILE A 38 3.43 -10.03 12.14
N TYR A 39 2.75 -9.15 12.88
CA TYR A 39 1.36 -8.78 12.61
C TYR A 39 1.18 -8.17 11.22
N LEU A 40 2.06 -7.25 10.81
CA LEU A 40 2.02 -6.64 9.48
C LEU A 40 2.28 -7.66 8.36
N GLN A 41 3.17 -8.62 8.57
CA GLN A 41 3.45 -9.67 7.60
C GLN A 41 2.28 -10.64 7.44
N GLN A 42 1.67 -11.05 8.56
CA GLN A 42 0.55 -12.01 8.54
C GLN A 42 -0.74 -11.42 8.00
N ASN A 43 -0.95 -10.11 8.16
CA ASN A 43 -2.18 -9.41 7.78
C ASN A 43 -1.99 -8.46 6.58
N TYR A 44 -0.89 -8.62 5.84
CA TYR A 44 -0.52 -7.73 4.74
C TYR A 44 -1.64 -7.56 3.71
N ASP A 45 -2.18 -8.67 3.20
CA ASP A 45 -3.20 -8.65 2.15
C ASP A 45 -4.48 -7.96 2.59
N GLU A 46 -4.87 -8.14 3.85
CA GLU A 46 -6.05 -7.49 4.42
C GLU A 46 -5.84 -5.98 4.57
N ILE A 47 -4.68 -5.55 5.09
CA ILE A 47 -4.34 -4.14 5.25
C ILE A 47 -4.33 -3.43 3.88
N VAL A 48 -3.72 -4.05 2.87
CA VAL A 48 -3.69 -3.52 1.50
C VAL A 48 -5.10 -3.43 0.90
N ARG A 49 -5.96 -4.42 1.14
CA ARG A 49 -7.35 -4.39 0.69
C ARG A 49 -8.13 -3.25 1.34
N LEU A 50 -8.01 -3.06 2.65
CA LEU A 50 -8.68 -1.99 3.39
C LEU A 50 -8.22 -0.60 2.93
N ASP A 51 -6.92 -0.42 2.72
CA ASP A 51 -6.37 0.83 2.18
C ASP A 51 -6.89 1.10 0.76
N ARG A 52 -7.03 0.06 -0.07
CA ARG A 52 -7.64 0.16 -1.41
C ARG A 52 -9.12 0.57 -1.35
N GLU A 53 -9.90 -0.01 -0.44
CA GLU A 53 -11.32 0.35 -0.27
C GLU A 53 -11.48 1.77 0.28
N ALA A 54 -10.66 2.17 1.25
CA ALA A 54 -10.63 3.54 1.77
C ALA A 54 -10.26 4.54 0.68
N ALA A 55 -9.27 4.23 -0.15
CA ALA A 55 -8.91 5.00 -1.33
C ALA A 55 -10.09 5.18 -2.30
N ILE A 56 -10.77 4.09 -2.67
CA ILE A 56 -11.93 4.14 -3.58
C ILE A 56 -13.04 5.02 -3.00
N ARG A 57 -13.33 4.92 -1.69
CA ARG A 57 -14.32 5.76 -1.01
C ARG A 57 -13.93 7.24 -1.01
N ASN A 58 -12.64 7.55 -0.86
CA ASN A 58 -12.13 8.91 -0.75
C ASN A 58 -11.93 9.61 -2.10
N ILE A 59 -11.98 8.89 -3.23
CA ILE A 59 -11.63 9.45 -4.55
C ILE A 59 -12.69 10.39 -5.14
N SER A 60 -14.01 10.27 -4.87
CA SER A 60 -15.02 11.28 -5.30
C SER A 60 -16.47 10.93 -4.87
N PRO A 61 -17.42 11.90 -4.73
CA PRO A 61 -18.83 11.67 -4.37
C PRO A 61 -19.69 10.89 -5.41
N CYS A 62 -19.14 10.58 -6.58
CA CYS A 62 -19.83 9.82 -7.64
C CYS A 62 -19.18 8.45 -7.82
N ALA A 63 -19.33 7.61 -6.79
CA ALA A 63 -18.72 6.29 -6.72
C ALA A 63 -19.13 5.32 -7.84
N PRO A 64 -20.38 5.21 -8.35
CA PRO A 64 -20.70 4.15 -9.32
C PRO A 64 -20.24 4.43 -10.76
N CYS A 65 -19.96 5.69 -11.11
CA CYS A 65 -19.91 6.11 -12.52
C CYS A 65 -18.50 6.03 -13.15
N ALA A 66 -17.45 5.91 -12.34
CA ALA A 66 -16.07 6.06 -12.81
C ALA A 66 -15.07 5.01 -12.26
N ILE A 67 -15.52 4.01 -11.50
CA ILE A 67 -14.66 2.99 -10.85
C ILE A 67 -13.74 2.30 -11.87
N GLY A 68 -14.29 1.93 -13.04
CA GLY A 68 -13.55 1.20 -14.07
C GLY A 68 -12.44 2.01 -14.78
N ASN A 69 -12.44 3.34 -14.67
CA ASN A 69 -11.40 4.18 -15.30
C ASN A 69 -10.29 4.59 -14.31
N LEU A 70 -10.49 4.38 -13.01
CA LEU A 70 -9.55 4.80 -11.95
C LEU A 70 -8.67 3.65 -11.45
N ILE A 71 -9.12 2.40 -11.64
CA ILE A 71 -8.35 1.20 -11.35
C ILE A 71 -7.71 0.72 -12.66
N ASN A 72 -6.54 1.28 -12.97
CA ASN A 72 -5.48 0.70 -13.80
C ASN A 72 -5.76 0.06 -15.19
N ASP A 73 -6.95 0.14 -15.78
CA ASP A 73 -7.17 -0.46 -17.10
C ASP A 73 -6.82 0.47 -18.28
N LYS A 74 -6.65 1.78 -18.05
CA LYS A 74 -6.44 2.77 -19.14
C LYS A 74 -5.23 3.68 -19.03
N ASN A 75 -4.49 3.68 -17.91
CA ASN A 75 -3.38 4.61 -17.73
C ASN A 75 -2.08 3.90 -17.30
N PRO A 76 -1.27 3.40 -18.26
CA PRO A 76 -0.02 2.71 -17.96
C PRO A 76 1.00 3.60 -17.23
N GLN A 77 0.79 4.92 -17.16
CA GLN A 77 1.67 5.83 -16.43
C GLN A 77 1.49 5.78 -14.90
N LEU A 78 0.40 5.19 -14.40
CA LEU A 78 0.15 5.03 -12.96
C LEU A 78 0.75 3.74 -12.39
N ALA A 79 1.24 2.84 -13.25
CA ALA A 79 1.97 1.66 -12.81
C ALA A 79 3.40 2.01 -12.37
N ASN A 80 3.98 1.19 -11.49
CA ASN A 80 5.34 1.43 -11.01
C ASN A 80 6.36 1.19 -12.14
N LYS A 81 7.30 2.14 -12.31
CA LYS A 81 8.38 2.01 -13.30
C LYS A 81 9.30 0.85 -12.98
N TYR A 82 9.66 0.77 -11.70
CA TYR A 82 10.59 -0.22 -11.20
C TYR A 82 9.97 -1.07 -10.10
N GLN A 83 10.34 -2.34 -10.04
CA GLN A 83 10.05 -3.24 -8.94
C GLN A 83 11.36 -3.71 -8.34
N VAL A 84 11.51 -3.54 -7.03
CA VAL A 84 12.59 -4.10 -6.24
C VAL A 84 12.13 -5.45 -5.71
N LYS A 85 12.85 -6.51 -6.07
CA LYS A 85 12.72 -7.85 -5.52
C LYS A 85 13.90 -8.13 -4.61
N ASN A 86 13.63 -8.75 -3.47
CA ASN A 86 14.66 -9.11 -2.50
C ASN A 86 14.72 -10.63 -2.38
N ASP A 87 15.91 -11.21 -2.49
CA ASP A 87 16.13 -12.66 -2.27
C ASP A 87 16.52 -12.98 -0.81
N GLY A 88 16.52 -11.96 0.07
CA GLY A 88 16.92 -12.06 1.47
C GLY A 88 18.38 -11.67 1.72
N VAL A 89 19.23 -11.61 0.68
CA VAL A 89 20.63 -11.20 0.76
C VAL A 89 20.90 -9.98 -0.12
N ASN A 90 20.28 -9.92 -1.29
CA ASN A 90 20.45 -8.90 -2.31
C ASN A 90 19.10 -8.36 -2.81
N CYS A 91 19.09 -7.06 -3.07
CA CYS A 91 17.96 -6.37 -3.69
C CYS A 91 18.22 -6.14 -5.18
N TYR A 92 17.34 -6.65 -6.04
CA TYR A 92 17.39 -6.45 -7.48
C TYR A 92 16.31 -5.49 -7.92
N LYS A 93 16.70 -4.42 -8.60
CA LYS A 93 15.78 -3.45 -9.19
C LYS A 93 15.57 -3.80 -10.65
N SER A 94 14.35 -4.21 -10.98
CA SER A 94 13.94 -4.54 -12.35
C SER A 94 13.04 -3.44 -12.91
N LEU A 95 13.24 -3.08 -14.18
CA LEU A 95 12.34 -2.20 -14.92
C LEU A 95 11.12 -3.02 -15.34
N VAL A 96 9.93 -2.59 -14.93
CA VAL A 96 8.67 -3.30 -15.20
C VAL A 96 7.82 -2.54 -16.20
N ASN A 97 7.88 -1.21 -16.20
CA ASN A 97 7.14 -0.39 -17.14
C ASN A 97 7.89 0.92 -17.41
N ASP A 98 8.39 1.11 -18.63
CA ASP A 98 9.18 2.30 -18.96
C ASP A 98 8.38 3.61 -18.85
N GLN A 99 7.07 3.54 -19.08
CA GLN A 99 6.14 4.67 -18.97
C GLN A 99 5.61 4.89 -17.55
N GLY A 100 5.91 3.98 -16.62
CA GLY A 100 5.47 4.07 -15.24
C GLY A 100 6.22 5.13 -14.44
N ILE A 101 5.78 5.39 -13.21
CA ILE A 101 6.42 6.34 -12.30
C ILE A 101 6.72 5.67 -10.95
N GLY A 102 7.93 5.89 -10.43
CA GLY A 102 8.35 5.46 -9.10
C GLY A 102 8.85 4.01 -9.00
N THR A 103 9.10 3.57 -7.78
CA THR A 103 9.65 2.25 -7.46
C THR A 103 8.79 1.58 -6.39
N SER A 104 8.29 0.36 -6.64
CA SER A 104 7.66 -0.46 -5.60
C SER A 104 8.66 -1.42 -4.98
N THR A 105 8.48 -1.68 -3.69
CA THR A 105 9.13 -2.77 -2.97
C THR A 105 8.10 -3.87 -2.74
N PHE A 106 8.41 -5.08 -3.17
CA PHE A 106 7.69 -6.28 -2.75
C PHE A 106 8.61 -6.99 -1.75
N PHE A 107 8.11 -7.19 -0.53
CA PHE A 107 8.78 -7.95 0.52
C PHE A 107 8.28 -9.39 0.50
#